data_AF-A0A8T4EEV9-F1
#
_entry.id   AF-A0A8T4EEV9-F1
#
_cell.length_a   1.000
_cell.length_b   1.000
_cell.length_c   1.000
_cell.angle_alpha   90.00
_cell.angle_beta   90.00
_cell.angle_gamma   90.00
#
_symmetry.space_group_name_H-M   'P 1'
#
loop_
_entity.id
_entity.type
_entity.pdbx_description
1 polymer ?
#
loop_
_entity_poly.entity_id
_entity_poly.type
_entity_poly.pdbx_seq_one_letter_code
_entity_poly.pdbx_strand_id
1 'polypeptide(L)'
;MGKRGREIVKLDVDELLGLLNKAFADEWLAYYQYWIGAKVAVGPMRGAVVGELMEHAMEELKHAGMLTERIIQLGGTPLLKPSDWDKHTNCGYEAPSDPSVKKLIEQNIEAERCA
;
A
#
# COMPACT_ATOMS: atom_id res chain seq x y z
N MET A 1 19.64 -19.15 1.70
CA MET A 1 20.25 -18.32 0.64
C MET A 1 20.47 -16.83 1.02
N GLY A 2 20.39 -16.38 2.28
CA GLY A 2 20.46 -14.93 2.61
C GLY A 2 21.75 -14.36 3.21
N LYS A 3 22.69 -15.19 3.72
CA LYS A 3 23.82 -14.69 4.54
C LYS A 3 24.81 -13.78 3.78
N ARG A 4 25.21 -14.17 2.56
CA ARG A 4 26.13 -13.35 1.73
C ARG A 4 25.51 -12.02 1.30
N GLY A 5 24.19 -11.95 1.10
CA GLY A 5 23.50 -10.72 0.74
C GLY A 5 23.55 -9.69 1.87
N ARG A 6 23.41 -10.13 3.13
CA ARG A 6 23.51 -9.27 4.30
C ARG A 6 24.93 -8.74 4.54
N GLU A 7 25.95 -9.57 4.27
CA GLU A 7 27.37 -9.18 4.46
C GLU A 7 27.87 -8.11 3.48
N ILE A 8 27.24 -7.98 2.31
CA ILE A 8 27.63 -7.00 1.26
C ILE A 8 27.02 -5.61 1.52
N VAL A 9 25.90 -5.56 2.23
CA VAL A 9 25.12 -4.35 2.45
C VAL A 9 25.65 -3.63 3.69
N LYS A 10 26.20 -2.41 3.53
CA LYS A 10 26.64 -1.52 4.64
C LYS A 10 25.47 -0.91 5.43
N LEU A 11 24.26 -1.40 5.22
CA LEU A 11 23.01 -0.89 5.76
C LEU A 11 22.50 -1.88 6.80
N ASP A 12 21.89 -1.38 7.87
CA ASP A 12 21.26 -2.24 8.87
C ASP A 12 20.06 -2.97 8.22
N VAL A 13 20.21 -4.28 8.05
CA VAL A 13 19.21 -5.12 7.39
C VAL A 13 17.92 -5.18 8.22
N ASP A 14 18.03 -5.12 9.54
CA ASP A 14 16.86 -5.17 10.42
C ASP A 14 16.09 -3.85 10.36
N GLU A 15 16.79 -2.71 10.29
CA GLU A 15 16.18 -1.40 10.02
C GLU A 15 15.46 -1.40 8.65
N LEU A 16 16.11 -1.89 7.60
CA LEU A 16 15.52 -2.00 6.27
C LEU A 16 14.29 -2.89 6.26
N LEU A 17 14.33 -4.04 6.93
CA LEU A 17 13.17 -4.94 7.06
C LEU A 17 12.01 -4.25 7.79
N GLY A 18 12.31 -3.38 8.76
CA GLY A 18 11.34 -2.51 9.39
C GLY A 18 10.67 -1.59 8.37
N LEU A 19 11.45 -0.83 7.60
CA LEU A 19 10.95 0.10 6.57
C LEU A 19 10.12 -0.61 5.49
N LEU A 20 10.59 -1.76 5.00
CA LEU A 20 9.88 -2.56 4.01
C LEU A 20 8.52 -3.05 4.53
N ASN A 21 8.41 -3.41 5.81
CA ASN A 21 7.13 -3.79 6.40
C ASN A 21 6.18 -2.62 6.57
N LYS A 22 6.69 -1.39 6.80
CA LYS A 22 5.85 -0.19 6.81
C LYS A 22 5.27 0.08 5.42
N ALA A 23 6.13 0.11 4.40
CA ALA A 23 5.70 0.26 3.02
C ALA A 23 4.70 -0.85 2.63
N PHE A 24 4.96 -2.11 3.03
CA PHE A 24 4.03 -3.21 2.76
C PHE A 24 2.65 -2.99 3.39
N ALA A 25 2.59 -2.42 4.60
CA ALA A 25 1.31 -2.04 5.20
C ALA A 25 0.62 -0.92 4.41
N ASP A 26 1.37 0.11 4.01
CA ASP A 26 0.84 1.23 3.21
C ASP A 26 0.22 0.73 1.90
N GLU A 27 0.92 -0.12 1.15
CA GLU A 27 0.42 -0.68 -0.12
C GLU A 27 -0.87 -1.48 0.04
N TRP A 28 -1.01 -2.25 1.12
CA TRP A 28 -2.25 -3.00 1.38
C TRP A 28 -3.42 -2.10 1.76
N LEU A 29 -3.16 -1.05 2.53
CA LEU A 29 -4.19 -0.07 2.89
C LEU A 29 -4.59 0.75 1.66
N ALA A 30 -3.64 1.20 0.85
CA ALA A 30 -3.86 1.90 -0.41
C ALA A 30 -4.64 1.04 -1.41
N TYR A 31 -4.23 -0.22 -1.61
CA TYR A 31 -4.98 -1.21 -2.39
C TYR A 31 -6.45 -1.23 -2.00
N TYR A 32 -6.72 -1.41 -0.71
CA TYR A 32 -8.09 -1.55 -0.23
C TYR A 32 -8.86 -0.24 -0.39
N GLN A 33 -8.24 0.91 -0.10
CA GLN A 33 -8.82 2.23 -0.25
C GLN A 33 -9.24 2.51 -1.69
N TYR A 34 -8.35 2.28 -2.66
CA TYR A 34 -8.64 2.39 -4.09
C TYR A 34 -9.75 1.44 -4.51
N TRP A 35 -9.64 0.17 -4.13
CA TRP A 35 -10.60 -0.87 -4.50
C TRP A 35 -12.00 -0.59 -3.96
N ILE A 36 -12.12 -0.28 -2.67
CA ILE A 36 -13.43 -0.02 -2.04
C ILE A 36 -13.99 1.32 -2.51
N GLY A 37 -13.14 2.34 -2.68
CA GLY A 37 -13.51 3.64 -3.29
C GLY A 37 -14.13 3.45 -4.67
N ALA A 38 -13.53 2.62 -5.52
CA ALA A 38 -14.07 2.27 -6.84
C ALA A 38 -15.45 1.59 -6.76
N LYS A 39 -15.73 0.80 -5.70
CA LYS A 39 -17.03 0.13 -5.53
C LYS A 39 -18.12 1.10 -5.09
N VAL A 40 -17.79 2.05 -4.23
CA VAL A 40 -18.77 2.97 -3.63
C VAL A 40 -18.93 4.28 -4.41
N ALA A 41 -18.10 4.55 -5.41
CA ALA A 41 -18.12 5.80 -6.17
C ALA A 41 -19.48 6.13 -6.81
N VAL A 42 -19.93 7.37 -6.61
CA VAL A 42 -21.16 7.97 -7.14
C VAL A 42 -20.84 9.37 -7.68
N GLY A 43 -21.36 9.70 -8.86
CA GLY A 43 -21.31 11.06 -9.41
C GLY A 43 -20.94 11.13 -10.89
N PRO A 44 -20.66 12.35 -11.40
CA PRO A 44 -20.29 12.58 -12.79
C PRO A 44 -19.00 11.85 -13.16
N MET A 45 -18.88 11.41 -14.43
CA MET A 45 -17.67 10.73 -14.93
C MET A 45 -17.28 9.45 -14.15
N ARG A 46 -18.20 8.87 -13.36
CA ARG A 46 -17.95 7.68 -12.53
C ARG A 46 -17.24 6.57 -13.28
N GLY A 47 -17.62 6.30 -14.54
CA GLY A 47 -16.98 5.24 -15.33
C GLY A 47 -15.47 5.42 -15.50
N ALA A 48 -15.02 6.65 -15.81
CA ALA A 48 -13.61 6.97 -15.93
C ALA A 48 -12.90 6.89 -14.57
N VAL A 49 -13.48 7.52 -13.54
CA VAL A 49 -12.90 7.51 -12.18
C VAL A 49 -12.76 6.08 -11.65
N VAL A 50 -13.78 5.24 -11.79
CA VAL A 50 -13.72 3.84 -11.37
C VAL A 50 -12.65 3.05 -12.14
N GLY A 51 -12.41 3.38 -13.42
CA GLY A 51 -11.32 2.81 -14.20
C GLY A 51 -9.96 3.11 -13.57
N GLU A 52 -9.65 4.39 -13.36
CA GLU A 52 -8.40 4.84 -12.75
C GLU A 52 -8.20 4.27 -11.33
N LEU A 53 -9.24 4.31 -10.49
CA LEU A 53 -9.16 3.75 -9.13
C LEU A 53 -8.86 2.26 -9.13
N MET A 54 -9.42 1.50 -10.08
CA MET A 54 -9.13 0.06 -10.20
C MET A 54 -7.73 -0.20 -10.76
N GLU A 55 -7.22 0.67 -11.64
CA GLU A 55 -5.85 0.58 -12.14
C GLU A 55 -4.84 0.78 -11.01
N HIS A 56 -4.97 1.87 -10.25
CA HIS A 56 -4.14 2.13 -9.06
C HIS A 56 -4.24 0.99 -8.05
N ALA A 57 -5.44 0.46 -7.76
CA ALA A 57 -5.56 -0.72 -6.90
C ALA A 57 -4.71 -1.90 -7.40
N MET A 58 -4.65 -2.16 -8.71
CA MET A 58 -3.81 -3.26 -9.21
C MET A 58 -2.30 -2.95 -9.13
N GLU A 59 -1.93 -1.68 -9.24
CA GLU A 59 -0.54 -1.23 -9.04
C GLU A 59 -0.10 -1.45 -7.58
N GLU A 60 -0.90 -1.06 -6.59
CA GLU A 60 -0.54 -1.26 -5.18
C GLU A 60 -0.47 -2.74 -4.79
N LEU A 61 -1.34 -3.57 -5.36
CA LEU A 61 -1.24 -5.02 -5.18
C LEU A 61 0.09 -5.57 -5.72
N LYS A 62 0.54 -5.07 -6.87
CA LYS A 62 1.82 -5.43 -7.45
C LYS A 62 2.98 -4.93 -6.58
N HIS A 63 2.90 -3.71 -6.06
CA HIS A 63 3.90 -3.15 -5.14
C HIS A 63 4.00 -3.97 -3.84
N ALA A 64 2.87 -4.33 -3.22
CA ALA A 64 2.82 -5.22 -2.06
C ALA A 64 3.49 -6.58 -2.34
N GLY A 65 3.30 -7.12 -3.56
CA GLY A 65 3.99 -8.33 -4.03
C GLY A 65 5.51 -8.16 -4.10
N MET A 66 5.99 -7.08 -4.72
CA MET A 66 7.43 -6.76 -4.82
C MET A 66 8.08 -6.58 -3.44
N LEU A 67 7.40 -5.90 -2.51
CA LEU A 67 7.87 -5.72 -1.14
C LEU A 67 7.94 -7.05 -0.39
N THR A 68 6.92 -7.90 -0.53
CA THR A 68 6.90 -9.25 0.05
C THR A 68 8.09 -10.08 -0.42
N GLU A 69 8.34 -10.12 -1.73
CA GLU A 69 9.49 -10.82 -2.30
C GLU A 69 10.81 -10.29 -1.72
N ARG A 70 10.94 -8.96 -1.61
CA ARG A 70 12.16 -8.35 -1.09
C ARG A 70 12.39 -8.67 0.38
N ILE A 71 11.35 -8.62 1.21
CA ILE A 71 11.40 -8.99 2.64
C ILE A 71 11.89 -10.43 2.79
N ILE A 72 11.33 -11.37 1.99
CA ILE A 72 11.72 -12.78 2.02
C ILE A 72 13.17 -12.99 1.57
N GLN A 73 13.60 -12.32 0.49
CA GLN A 73 14.99 -12.39 0.00
C GLN A 73 16.01 -11.95 1.06
N LEU A 74 15.65 -10.93 1.86
CA LEU A 74 16.46 -10.44 2.97
C LEU A 74 16.36 -11.31 4.22
N GLY A 75 15.51 -12.34 4.22
CA GLY A 75 15.31 -13.27 5.34
C GLY A 75 14.41 -12.72 6.45
N GLY A 76 13.57 -11.72 6.15
CA GLY A 76 12.53 -11.23 7.04
C GLY A 76 11.20 -11.97 6.85
N THR A 77 10.17 -11.49 7.54
CA THR A 77 8.78 -11.98 7.41
C THR A 77 7.88 -10.76 7.19
N PRO A 78 7.01 -10.76 6.15
CA PRO A 78 6.04 -9.69 5.95
C PRO A 78 4.99 -9.70 7.07
N LEU A 79 4.31 -8.58 7.31
CA LEU A 79 3.19 -8.54 8.25
C LEU A 79 2.12 -9.57 7.85
N LEU A 80 1.81 -10.50 8.75
CA LEU A 80 0.95 -11.65 8.44
C LEU A 80 -0.53 -11.40 8.73
N LYS A 81 -0.86 -10.37 9.52
CA LYS A 81 -2.22 -10.08 9.95
C LYS A 81 -2.61 -8.68 9.47
N PRO A 82 -3.79 -8.53 8.84
CA PRO A 82 -4.31 -7.21 8.48
C PRO A 82 -4.41 -6.24 9.66
N SER A 83 -4.69 -6.75 10.87
CA SER A 83 -4.75 -5.95 12.10
C SER A 83 -3.43 -5.30 12.51
N ASP A 84 -2.33 -5.65 11.85
CA ASP A 84 -1.01 -5.07 12.12
C ASP A 84 -0.69 -3.93 11.14
N TRP A 85 -1.40 -3.79 10.02
CA TRP A 85 -1.13 -2.74 9.02
C TRP A 85 -1.26 -1.34 9.62
N ASP A 86 -2.37 -1.05 10.31
CA ASP A 86 -2.60 0.25 10.97
C ASP A 86 -1.57 0.60 12.05
N LYS A 87 -0.84 -0.39 12.57
CA LYS A 87 0.20 -0.17 13.59
C LYS A 87 1.55 0.19 12.97
N HIS A 88 1.75 -0.16 11.71
CA HIS A 88 3.05 -0.10 11.03
C HIS A 88 3.07 0.84 9.83
N THR A 89 1.90 1.19 9.29
CA THR A 89 1.71 2.17 8.21
C THR A 89 2.37 3.52 8.54
N ASN A 90 2.85 4.20 7.50
CA ASN A 90 3.29 5.59 7.60
C ASN A 90 2.12 6.57 7.48
N CYS A 91 1.13 6.23 6.64
CA CYS A 91 0.09 7.16 6.21
C CYS A 91 -1.29 6.90 6.80
N GLY A 92 -1.52 5.69 7.31
CA GLY A 92 -2.82 5.27 7.80
C GLY A 92 -3.78 4.87 6.69
N TYR A 93 -5.02 4.62 7.09
CA TYR A 93 -6.14 4.34 6.21
C TYR A 93 -7.23 5.37 6.42
N GLU A 94 -7.72 5.96 5.34
CA GLU A 94 -8.88 6.83 5.37
C GLU A 94 -10.06 6.10 4.71
N ALA A 95 -11.14 5.90 5.47
CA ALA A 95 -12.32 5.22 4.94
C ALA A 95 -13.07 6.14 3.95
N PRO A 96 -13.39 5.69 2.72
CA PRO A 96 -14.15 6.47 1.74
C PRO A 96 -15.64 6.55 2.10
N SER A 97 -15.94 7.29 3.17
CA SER A 97 -17.27 7.45 3.75
C SER A 97 -18.20 8.35 2.91
N ASP A 98 -17.63 9.26 2.13
CA ASP A 98 -18.36 10.06 1.14
C ASP A 98 -18.19 9.44 -0.25
N PRO A 99 -19.26 8.92 -0.88
CA PRO A 99 -19.18 8.24 -2.16
C PRO A 99 -18.95 9.19 -3.34
N SER A 100 -18.97 10.51 -3.14
CA SER A 100 -18.77 11.49 -4.20
C SER A 100 -17.42 11.28 -4.90
N VAL A 101 -17.43 11.10 -6.22
CA VAL A 101 -16.21 11.01 -7.05
C VAL A 101 -15.19 12.11 -6.75
N LYS A 102 -15.65 13.35 -6.50
CA LYS A 102 -14.76 14.46 -6.16
C LYS A 102 -14.03 14.21 -4.83
N LYS A 103 -14.77 13.72 -3.83
CA LYS A 103 -14.24 13.45 -2.49
C LYS A 103 -13.27 12.28 -2.50
N LEU A 104 -13.59 11.22 -3.24
CA LEU A 104 -12.70 10.08 -3.43
C LEU A 104 -11.39 10.50 -4.12
N ILE A 105 -11.44 11.35 -5.15
CA ILE A 105 -10.25 11.87 -5.82
C ILE A 105 -9.42 12.74 -4.87
N GLU A 106 -10.06 13.67 -4.15
CA GLU A 106 -9.37 14.52 -3.16
C GLU A 106 -8.66 13.66 -2.11
N GLN A 107 -9.36 12.67 -1.55
CA GLN A 107 -8.81 11.75 -0.54
C GLN A 107 -7.61 10.97 -1.08
N ASN A 108 -7.70 10.41 -2.28
CA ASN A 108 -6.61 9.62 -2.85
C ASN A 108 -5.39 10.49 -3.19
N ILE A 109 -5.58 11.71 -3.67
CA ILE A 109 -4.47 12.65 -3.89
C ILE A 109 -3.72 12.96 -2.59
N GLU A 110 -4.43 13.09 -1.47
CA GLU A 110 -3.76 13.29 -0.17
C GLU A 110 -3.04 12.04 0.31
N ALA A 111 -3.60 10.84 0.10
CA ALA A 111 -2.93 9.57 0.41
C ALA A 111 -1.63 9.40 -0.39
N GLU A 112 -1.66 9.68 -1.69
CA GLU A 112 -0.50 9.62 -2.61
C GLU A 112 0.63 10.59 -2.26
N ARG A 113 0.35 11.67 -1.53
CA ARG A 113 1.40 12.61 -1.08
C ARG A 113 2.20 12.10 0.10
N CYS A 114 1.65 11.12 0.81
CA CYS A 114 2.27 10.54 1.99
C CYS A 114 3.08 9.28 1.66
N ALA A 115 2.60 8.48 0.71
CA ALA A 115 3.26 7.29 0.19
C ALA A 115 4.59 7.62 -0.52
#